data_AF-A0A812M2H8-F1
#
_entry.id   AF-A0A812M2H8-F1
#
_cell.length_a   1.000
_cell.length_b   1.000
_cell.length_c   1.000
_cell.angle_alpha   90.00
_cell.angle_beta   90.00
_cell.angle_gamma   90.00
#
_symmetry.space_group_name_H-M   'P 1'
#
loop_
_entity.id
_entity.type
_entity.pdbx_description
1 polymer ?
#
loop_
_entity_poly.entity_id
_entity_poly.type
_entity_poly.pdbx_seq_one_letter_code
_entity_poly.pdbx_strand_id
1 'polypeptide(L)'
;MKRFDANFEADRHVLVPRVYASTEAVLVMGLAEGTSLSKWVKTENDVKKRDDVHALLVDMMAKMGMQDRFMHGDLHPGNLFIKIEEDGAPT
;
A
#
# COMPACT_ATOMS: atom_id res chain seq x y z
N MET A 1 -4.72 -5.32 -10.63
CA MET A 1 -5.52 -5.11 -9.39
C MET A 1 -6.05 -6.39 -8.77
N LYS A 2 -6.90 -7.21 -9.41
CA LYS A 2 -7.40 -8.46 -8.78
C LYS A 2 -6.29 -9.42 -8.28
N ARG A 3 -5.18 -9.53 -9.02
CA ARG A 3 -4.01 -10.31 -8.56
C ARG A 3 -3.31 -9.70 -7.35
N PHE A 4 -3.23 -8.37 -7.25
CA PHE A 4 -2.67 -7.71 -6.08
C PHE A 4 -3.53 -7.94 -4.85
N ASP A 5 -4.85 -7.81 -4.99
CA ASP A 5 -5.83 -8.11 -3.96
C ASP A 5 -5.61 -9.54 -3.39
N ALA A 6 -5.56 -10.55 -4.27
CA ALA A 6 -5.30 -11.94 -3.86
C ALA A 6 -3.91 -12.16 -3.24
N ASN A 7 -2.86 -11.51 -3.78
CA ASN A 7 -1.50 -11.68 -3.27
C ASN A 7 -1.35 -11.13 -1.84
N PHE A 8 -2.09 -10.09 -1.49
CA PHE A 8 -2.01 -9.41 -0.19
C PHE A 8 -3.22 -9.70 0.72
N GLU A 9 -4.11 -10.63 0.35
CA GLU A 9 -5.33 -10.94 1.12
C GLU A 9 -5.06 -11.33 2.58
N ALA A 10 -3.94 -12.00 2.85
CA ALA A 10 -3.53 -12.40 4.21
C ALA A 10 -2.65 -11.36 4.92
N ASP A 11 -2.32 -10.26 4.26
CA ASP A 11 -1.51 -9.18 4.81
C ASP A 11 -2.39 -8.22 5.60
N ARG A 12 -1.94 -7.86 6.80
CA ARG A 12 -2.64 -6.97 7.73
C ARG A 12 -2.12 -5.54 7.69
N HIS A 13 -0.98 -5.32 7.04
CA HIS A 13 -0.33 -4.03 6.90
C HIS A 13 -0.33 -3.51 5.47
N VAL A 14 -0.55 -4.36 4.46
CA VAL A 14 -0.68 -3.92 3.06
C VAL A 14 -2.08 -4.20 2.55
N LEU A 15 -2.89 -3.14 2.44
CA LEU A 15 -4.27 -3.24 2.01
C LEU A 15 -4.41 -2.85 0.53
N VAL A 16 -5.02 -3.72 -0.27
CA VAL A 16 -5.32 -3.44 -1.67
C VAL A 16 -6.82 -3.20 -1.83
N PRO A 17 -7.26 -2.06 -2.41
CA PRO A 17 -8.69 -1.83 -2.59
C PRO A 17 -9.34 -2.87 -3.49
N ARG A 18 -10.41 -3.48 -2.99
CA ARG A 18 -11.20 -4.47 -3.72
C ARG A 18 -11.73 -3.88 -5.03
N VAL A 19 -11.62 -4.63 -6.12
CA VAL A 19 -12.20 -4.25 -7.42
C VAL A 19 -13.65 -4.69 -7.49
N TYR A 20 -14.57 -3.74 -7.69
CA TYR A 20 -15.99 -4.02 -7.87
C TYR A 20 -16.37 -4.23 -9.33
N ALA A 21 -15.82 -3.41 -10.23
CA ALA A 21 -16.04 -3.53 -11.68
C ALA A 21 -14.83 -3.02 -12.46
N SER A 22 -14.62 -3.57 -13.66
CA SER A 22 -13.58 -3.10 -14.58
C SER A 22 -14.07 -3.30 -16.01
N THR A 23 -13.95 -2.26 -16.82
CA THR A 23 -14.05 -2.31 -18.29
C THR A 23 -12.68 -1.93 -18.87
N GLU A 24 -12.60 -1.76 -20.19
CA GLU A 24 -11.40 -1.26 -20.85
C GLU A 24 -11.05 0.19 -20.45
N ALA A 25 -12.06 1.02 -20.15
CA ALA A 25 -11.88 2.45 -19.89
C ALA A 25 -12.17 2.87 -18.44
N VAL A 26 -12.83 2.03 -17.64
CA VAL A 26 -13.28 2.39 -16.29
C VAL A 26 -12.93 1.30 -15.29
N LEU A 27 -12.34 1.70 -14.17
CA LEU A 27 -12.06 0.85 -13.02
C LEU A 27 -12.81 1.39 -11.81
N VAL A 28 -13.63 0.53 -11.18
CA VAL A 28 -14.37 0.86 -9.95
C VAL A 28 -13.85 -0.04 -8.84
N MET A 29 -13.38 0.57 -7.75
CA MET A 29 -12.77 -0.11 -6.62
C MET A 29 -13.10 0.58 -5.30
N GLY A 30 -12.76 -0.07 -4.19
CA GLY A 30 -12.77 0.55 -2.87
C GLY A 30 -11.88 1.81 -2.82
N LEU A 31 -12.16 2.69 -1.87
CA LEU A 31 -11.31 3.84 -1.61
C LEU A 31 -10.11 3.38 -0.77
N ALA A 32 -8.90 3.78 -1.17
CA ALA A 32 -7.73 3.67 -0.30
C ALA A 32 -7.77 4.81 0.72
N GLU A 33 -7.92 4.46 1.99
CA GLU A 33 -7.95 5.44 3.08
C GLU A 33 -6.53 5.86 3.50
N GLY A 34 -6.41 7.02 4.14
CA GLY A 34 -5.14 7.51 4.69
C GLY A 34 -4.56 8.70 3.93
N THR A 35 -3.30 9.00 4.24
CA THR A 35 -2.55 10.13 3.66
C THR A 35 -1.61 9.61 2.59
N SER A 36 -1.62 10.18 1.38
CA SER A 36 -0.69 9.76 0.33
C SER A 36 0.75 9.83 0.83
N LEU A 37 1.58 8.85 0.47
CA LEU A 37 2.96 8.76 0.95
C LEU A 37 3.74 10.04 0.59
N SER A 38 3.51 10.61 -0.60
CA SER A 38 4.05 11.92 -1.03
C SER A 38 3.82 13.07 -0.04
N LYS A 39 2.65 13.11 0.60
CA LYS A 39 2.29 14.13 1.60
C LYS A 39 2.77 13.70 2.99
N TRP A 40 2.64 12.42 3.31
CA TRP A 40 3.00 11.86 4.60
C TRP A 40 4.48 12.10 4.92
N VAL A 41 5.39 11.80 3.98
CA VAL A 41 6.85 11.99 4.18
C VAL A 41 7.27 13.45 4.41
N LYS A 42 6.41 14.41 4.06
CA LYS A 42 6.67 15.85 4.27
C LYS A 42 6.11 16.37 5.59
N THR A 43 5.18 15.64 6.20
CA THR A 43 4.37 16.11 7.34
C THR A 43 4.65 15.34 8.61
N GLU A 44 4.97 14.04 8.52
CA GLU A 44 5.35 13.23 9.67
C GLU A 44 6.83 13.44 10.01
N ASN A 45 7.11 13.74 11.28
CA ASN A 45 8.44 14.02 11.80
C ASN A 45 8.87 13.02 12.88
N ASP A 46 7.97 12.15 13.34
CA ASP A 46 8.30 11.07 14.26
C ASP A 46 9.19 10.04 13.56
N VAL A 47 10.44 9.93 14.02
CA VAL A 47 11.44 9.02 13.46
C VAL A 47 10.98 7.58 13.54
N LYS A 48 10.37 7.16 14.65
CA LYS A 48 9.94 5.78 14.83
C LYS A 48 8.88 5.41 13.80
N LYS A 49 7.86 6.26 13.61
CA LYS A 49 6.82 6.01 12.60
C LYS A 49 7.39 5.95 11.19
N ARG A 50 8.36 6.81 10.87
CA ARG A 50 9.04 6.80 9.57
C ARG A 50 9.82 5.52 9.35
N ASP A 51 10.49 5.00 10.38
CA ASP A 51 11.22 3.75 10.32
C ASP A 51 10.29 2.54 10.19
N ASP A 52 9.16 2.54 10.91
CA ASP A 52 8.14 1.49 10.81
C ASP A 52 7.53 1.44 9.40
N VAL A 53 7.16 2.59 8.82
CA VAL A 53 6.65 2.68 7.44
C VAL A 53 7.73 2.28 6.43
N HIS A 54 8.99 2.67 6.65
CA HIS A 54 10.10 2.26 5.78
C HIS A 54 10.26 0.73 5.77
N ALA A 55 10.26 0.09 6.94
CA ALA A 55 10.35 -1.36 7.04
C ALA A 55 9.21 -2.06 6.30
N LEU A 56 7.97 -1.57 6.45
CA LEU A 56 6.80 -2.08 5.74
C LEU A 56 6.95 -1.96 4.21
N LEU A 57 7.39 -0.81 3.71
CA LEU A 57 7.58 -0.60 2.27
C LEU A 57 8.65 -1.52 1.68
N VAL A 58 9.74 -1.74 2.41
CA VAL A 58 10.81 -2.66 1.99
C VAL A 58 10.28 -4.09 1.92
N ASP A 59 9.54 -4.55 2.94
CA ASP A 59 8.97 -5.89 2.97
C ASP A 59 7.94 -6.09 1.85
N MET A 60 7.03 -5.13 1.65
CA MET A 60 6.07 -5.13 0.54
C MET A 60 6.76 -5.27 -0.82
N MET A 61 7.82 -4.49 -1.06
CA MET A 61 8.58 -4.56 -2.31
C MET A 61 9.31 -5.91 -2.48
N ALA A 62 9.92 -6.43 -1.41
CA ALA A 62 10.59 -7.73 -1.43
C ALA A 62 9.60 -8.86 -1.70
N LYS A 63 8.43 -8.86 -1.05
CA LYS A 63 7.35 -9.82 -1.28
C LYS A 63 6.90 -9.83 -2.73
N MET A 64 6.61 -8.66 -3.31
CA MET A 64 6.20 -8.55 -4.72
C MET A 64 7.21 -9.20 -5.69
N GLY A 65 8.50 -8.95 -5.47
CA GLY A 65 9.56 -9.44 -6.36
C GLY A 65 9.89 -10.92 -6.14
N MET A 66 10.09 -11.30 -4.88
CA MET A 66 10.67 -12.60 -4.52
C MET A 66 9.64 -13.70 -4.29
N GLN A 67 8.45 -13.36 -3.80
CA GLN A 67 7.41 -14.34 -3.47
C GLN A 67 6.32 -14.34 -4.55
N ASP A 68 5.71 -13.18 -4.80
CA ASP A 68 4.57 -13.08 -5.71
C ASP A 68 4.97 -13.18 -7.18
N ARG A 69 6.26 -12.89 -7.48
CA ARG A 69 6.81 -12.74 -8.83
C ARG A 69 5.92 -11.82 -9.68
N PHE A 70 5.41 -10.76 -9.06
CA PHE A 70 4.46 -9.84 -9.64
C PHE A 70 4.70 -8.44 -9.08
N MET A 71 5.29 -7.58 -9.90
CA MET A 71 5.64 -6.22 -9.55
C MET A 71 4.54 -5.25 -9.97
N HIS A 72 4.40 -4.15 -9.22
CA HIS A 72 3.47 -3.05 -9.58
C HIS A 72 3.87 -2.35 -10.89
N GLY A 73 5.17 -2.37 -11.24
CA GLY A 73 5.69 -1.73 -12.44
C GLY A 73 6.01 -0.25 -12.21
N ASP A 74 4.99 0.56 -11.91
CA ASP A 74 5.13 2.00 -11.65
C ASP A 74 4.69 2.35 -10.22
N LEU A 75 5.45 1.85 -9.22
CA LEU A 75 5.16 2.13 -7.83
C LEU A 75 5.75 3.49 -7.44
N HIS A 76 4.92 4.53 -7.50
CA HIS A 76 5.28 5.87 -7.07
C HIS A 76 4.58 6.24 -5.75
N PRO A 77 5.10 7.21 -4.96
CA PRO A 77 4.52 7.59 -3.67
C PRO A 77 3.07 8.10 -3.74
N GLY A 78 2.60 8.53 -4.91
CA GLY A 78 1.18 8.88 -5.12
C GLY A 78 0.19 7.69 -5.18
N ASN A 79 0.67 6.46 -5.37
CA ASN A 79 -0.16 5.25 -5.41
C ASN A 79 -0.26 4.57 -4.03
N LEU A 80 0.45 5.11 -3.04
CA LEU A 80 0.53 4.56 -1.69
C LEU A 80 -0.12 5.55 -0.72
N PHE A 81 -0.91 5.02 0.18
CA PHE A 81 -1.60 5.77 1.22
C PHE A 81 -1.22 5.15 2.56
N ILE A 82 -0.85 5.99 3.52
CA ILE A 82 -0.42 5.58 4.85
C ILE A 82 -1.51 5.99 5.85
N LYS A 83 -1.91 5.02 6.65
CA LYS A 83 -2.75 5.20 7.83
C LYS A 83 -2.00 4.62 9.03
N ILE A 84 -2.05 5.35 10.15
CA ILE A 84 -1.51 4.88 11.42
C ILE A 84 -2.71 4.45 12.25
N GLU A 85 -2.75 3.19 12.63
CA GLU A 85 -3.83 2.63 13.45
C GLU A 85 -3.70 3.06 14.92
N GLU A 86 -4.73 2.80 15.73
CA GLU A 86 -4.78 3.22 17.13
C GLU A 86 -3.67 2.62 17.99
N ASP A 87 -3.20 1.42 17.63
CA ASP A 87 -2.06 0.74 18.27
C ASP A 87 -0.69 1.24 17.79
N GLY A 88 -0.67 2.20 16.86
CA GLY A 88 0.52 2.79 16.28
C GLY A 88 1.10 2.02 15.09
N ALA A 89 0.50 0.90 14.67
CA ALA A 89 0.95 0.16 13.51
C ALA A 89 0.62 0.91 12.20
N PRO A 90 1.54 0.92 11.21
CA PRO A 90 1.25 1.45 9.89
C PRO A 90 0.48 0.43 9.04
N THR A 91 -0.41 0.96 8.20
CA THR A 91 -1.09 0.28 7.09
C THR A 91 -1.07 1.15 5.84
#